data_AF-A0AAD6EE09-F1
#
_entry.id   AF-A0AAD6EE09-F1
#
_cell.length_a   1.000
_cell.length_b   1.000
_cell.length_c   1.000
_cell.angle_alpha   90.00
_cell.angle_beta   90.00
_cell.angle_gamma   90.00
#
_symmetry.space_group_name_H-M   'P 1'
#
loop_
_entity.id
_entity.type
_entity.pdbx_description
1 polymer ?
#
loop_
_entity_poly.entity_id
_entity_poly.type
_entity_poly.pdbx_seq_one_letter_code
_entity_poly.pdbx_strand_id
1 'polypeptide(L)'
;MQRVIQRTASARKQALKRTNKAHERQELLERVGIRRARKDFGGALSSQFQEARKNRWEDWEKGPLAPMRDSGLQRTTYGGQDASVLHPPRLPKHEQRRHVLFAEGDRVCVVRGRDQGKINVIQQVNRDSETVLIKGINMADVVIPEWAKDRMGHTGDTQPQSFPVSFDDIRHVIPLEDTKTGKMQNVIVQHAYAAGPYTERSEHSKLPRFTRYVSGLDVEIPWPLEEEPVITDGEMDTTRMAVEASTFTPTLVQPPMPSTVIDELRNKYSRFRTRHDPEYLKEKMKEDYRKEYRKTVSMMTPQTDAKNLKIAQLAEARKANLDANGNGVLTLDAINFINNHIQNESRLKKPKKSKSKSKQAA
;
A
#
# COMPACT_ATOMS: atom_id res chain seq x y z
N MET A 1 16.77 -32.84 2.00
CA MET A 1 16.25 -31.80 1.05
C MET A 1 15.35 -30.77 1.71
N GLN A 2 14.25 -31.19 2.35
CA GLN A 2 13.27 -30.29 2.96
C GLN A 2 13.90 -29.30 3.96
N ARG A 3 14.92 -29.72 4.71
CA ARG A 3 15.67 -28.86 5.65
C ARG A 3 16.43 -27.71 4.97
N VAL A 4 17.01 -27.93 3.79
CA VAL A 4 17.73 -26.88 3.04
C VAL A 4 16.74 -25.81 2.57
N ILE A 5 15.60 -26.24 2.03
CA ILE A 5 14.51 -25.34 1.63
C ILE A 5 13.98 -24.57 2.85
N GLN A 6 13.72 -25.25 3.97
CA GLN A 6 13.28 -24.61 5.22
C GLN A 6 14.29 -23.58 5.74
N ARG A 7 15.59 -23.81 5.60
CA ARG A 7 16.63 -22.84 5.97
C ARG A 7 16.54 -21.56 5.12
N THR A 8 16.38 -21.69 3.81
CA THR A 8 16.23 -20.52 2.93
C THR A 8 14.92 -19.78 3.22
N ALA A 9 13.81 -20.51 3.40
CA ALA A 9 12.51 -19.95 3.71
C ALA A 9 12.49 -19.21 5.05
N SER A 10 13.12 -19.76 6.09
CA SER A 10 13.26 -19.11 7.39
C SER A 10 14.14 -17.86 7.33
N ALA A 11 15.25 -17.89 6.57
CA ALA A 11 16.07 -16.71 6.34
C ALA A 11 15.27 -15.60 5.61
N ARG A 12 14.47 -15.96 4.59
CA ARG A 12 13.57 -15.01 3.89
C ARG A 12 12.56 -14.39 4.83
N LYS A 13 11.88 -15.21 5.65
CA LYS A 13 10.94 -14.72 6.66
C LYS A 13 11.60 -13.77 7.67
N GLN A 14 12.82 -14.07 8.11
CA GLN A 14 13.57 -13.20 9.01
C GLN A 14 13.95 -11.87 8.36
N ALA A 15 14.42 -11.90 7.11
CA ALA A 15 14.73 -10.69 6.35
C ALA A 15 13.46 -9.84 6.14
N LEU A 16 12.37 -10.47 5.70
CA LEU A 16 11.09 -9.80 5.50
C LEU A 16 10.53 -9.19 6.79
N LYS A 17 10.67 -9.88 7.93
CA LYS A 17 10.31 -9.31 9.24
C LYS A 17 11.13 -8.06 9.56
N ARG A 18 12.42 -8.05 9.24
CA ARG A 18 13.30 -6.88 9.46
C ARG A 18 12.94 -5.73 8.52
N THR A 19 12.67 -6.01 7.24
CA THR A 19 12.25 -4.98 6.28
C THR A 19 10.90 -4.39 6.65
N ASN A 20 9.93 -5.22 7.05
CA ASN A 20 8.62 -4.75 7.50
C ASN A 20 8.74 -3.85 8.73
N LYS A 21 9.54 -4.25 9.74
CA LYS A 21 9.79 -3.41 10.92
C LYS A 21 10.50 -2.10 10.58
N ALA A 22 11.42 -2.12 9.61
CA ALA A 22 12.08 -0.91 9.13
C ALA A 22 11.10 0.01 8.38
N HIS A 23 10.24 -0.57 7.54
CA HIS A 23 9.17 0.14 6.83
C HIS A 23 8.17 0.77 7.80
N GLU A 24 7.68 0.02 8.79
CA GLU A 24 6.82 0.54 9.87
C GLU A 24 7.45 1.73 10.60
N ARG A 25 8.77 1.66 10.86
CA ARG A 25 9.51 2.78 11.47
C ARG A 25 9.59 3.99 10.52
N GLN A 26 9.83 3.76 9.23
CA GLN A 26 9.84 4.83 8.23
C GLN A 26 8.47 5.49 8.11
N GLU A 27 7.38 4.71 8.01
CA GLU A 27 6.02 5.22 7.97
C GLU A 27 5.67 6.06 9.21
N LEU A 28 6.13 5.65 10.39
CA LEU A 28 5.94 6.42 11.62
C LEU A 28 6.68 7.76 11.55
N LEU A 29 7.94 7.77 11.10
CA LEU A 29 8.71 9.00 10.90
C LEU A 29 8.05 9.92 9.87
N GLU A 30 7.58 9.37 8.76
CA GLU A 30 6.85 10.11 7.74
C GLU A 30 5.57 10.73 8.30
N ARG A 31 4.79 9.97 9.09
CA ARG A 31 3.56 10.46 9.73
C ARG A 31 3.83 11.60 10.71
N VAL A 32 4.89 11.49 11.51
CA VAL A 32 5.32 12.57 12.42
C VAL A 32 5.75 13.80 11.63
N GLY A 33 6.51 13.61 10.54
CA GLY A 33 6.92 14.70 9.64
C GLY A 33 5.73 15.43 9.03
N ILE A 34 4.74 14.68 8.49
CA ILE A 34 3.51 15.24 7.92
C ILE A 34 2.72 16.04 8.97
N ARG A 35 2.56 15.47 10.18
CA ARG A 35 1.86 16.16 11.27
C ARG A 35 2.53 17.46 11.65
N ARG A 36 3.87 17.48 11.72
CA ARG A 36 4.64 18.68 12.04
C ARG A 36 4.46 19.73 10.95
N ALA A 37 4.65 19.38 9.69
CA ALA A 37 4.45 20.27 8.56
C ALA A 37 3.02 20.86 8.52
N ARG A 38 2.00 20.04 8.81
CA ARG A 38 0.61 20.51 8.92
C ARG A 38 0.38 21.48 10.07
N LYS A 39 1.01 21.25 11.22
CA LYS A 39 0.94 22.16 12.36
C LYS A 39 1.62 23.49 12.04
N ASP A 40 2.78 23.46 11.41
CA ASP A 40 3.57 24.65 11.07
C ASP A 40 2.81 25.49 10.02
N PHE A 41 2.31 24.85 8.96
CA PHE A 41 1.47 25.48 7.93
C PHE A 41 0.19 26.09 8.52
N GLY A 42 -0.54 25.33 9.36
CA GLY A 42 -1.74 25.84 10.02
C GLY A 42 -1.45 26.97 11.00
N GLY A 43 -0.29 26.94 11.67
CA GLY A 43 0.20 28.01 12.53
C GLY A 43 0.44 29.31 11.75
N ALA A 44 1.14 29.22 10.61
CA ALA A 44 1.40 30.36 9.73
C ALA A 44 0.12 31.00 9.20
N LEU A 45 -0.85 30.19 8.74
CA LEU A 45 -2.15 30.72 8.31
C LEU A 45 -2.95 31.34 9.47
N SER A 46 -2.95 30.69 10.63
CA SER A 46 -3.69 31.19 11.80
C SER A 46 -3.11 32.51 12.31
N SER A 47 -1.80 32.70 12.32
CA SER A 47 -1.18 33.96 12.74
C SER A 47 -1.59 35.10 11.79
N GLN A 48 -1.56 34.86 10.48
CA GLN A 48 -2.02 35.83 9.49
C GLN A 48 -3.49 36.21 9.67
N PHE A 49 -4.38 35.23 9.92
CA PHE A 49 -5.80 35.52 10.15
C PHE A 49 -6.04 36.31 11.45
N GLN A 50 -5.29 35.99 12.51
CA GLN A 50 -5.38 36.73 13.78
C GLN A 50 -4.88 38.16 13.62
N GLU A 51 -3.77 38.36 12.92
CA GLU A 51 -3.23 39.68 12.61
C GLU A 51 -4.20 40.50 11.75
N ALA A 52 -4.75 39.92 10.68
CA ALA A 52 -5.76 40.59 9.85
C ALA A 52 -7.02 40.99 10.63
N ARG A 53 -7.42 40.19 11.64
CA ARG A 53 -8.56 40.53 12.52
C ARG A 53 -8.22 41.71 13.44
N LYS A 54 -7.02 41.71 14.04
CA LYS A 54 -6.54 42.83 14.87
C LYS A 54 -6.45 44.10 14.06
N ASN A 55 -5.84 44.03 12.87
CA ASN A 55 -5.68 45.17 11.97
C ASN A 55 -7.04 45.81 11.63
N ARG A 56 -8.02 44.99 11.26
CA ARG A 56 -9.39 45.47 10.98
C ARG A 56 -10.04 46.17 12.16
N TRP A 57 -9.84 45.64 13.37
CA TRP A 57 -10.39 46.24 14.58
C TRP A 57 -9.71 47.56 14.93
N GLU A 58 -8.39 47.63 14.82
CA GLU A 58 -7.63 48.86 15.02
C GLU A 58 -8.00 49.94 13.99
N ASP A 59 -8.21 49.56 12.74
CA ASP A 59 -8.60 50.49 11.67
C ASP A 59 -9.99 51.07 11.94
N TRP A 60 -10.90 50.24 12.47
CA TRP A 60 -12.23 50.67 12.89
C TRP A 60 -12.18 51.61 14.10
N GLU A 61 -11.38 51.28 15.12
CA GLU A 61 -11.29 52.07 16.36
C GLU A 61 -10.58 53.42 16.15
N LYS A 62 -9.49 53.43 15.38
CA LYS A 62 -8.65 54.61 15.19
C LYS A 62 -9.14 55.52 14.06
N GLY A 63 -9.93 55.00 13.12
CA GLY A 63 -10.48 55.75 12.00
C GLY A 63 -9.38 56.49 11.22
N PRO A 64 -9.35 57.85 11.25
CA PRO A 64 -8.32 58.63 10.55
C PRO A 64 -6.90 58.46 11.14
N LEU A 65 -6.76 57.95 12.36
CA LEU A 65 -5.48 57.68 13.01
C LEU A 65 -5.00 56.22 12.82
N ALA A 66 -5.56 55.49 11.86
CA ALA A 66 -5.13 54.14 11.55
C ALA A 66 -3.64 54.12 11.13
N PRO A 67 -2.83 53.17 11.64
CA PRO A 67 -1.40 53.14 11.35
C PRO A 67 -1.14 52.77 9.87
N MET A 68 -0.22 53.48 9.23
CA MET A 68 0.27 53.11 7.89
C MET A 68 1.18 51.89 8.00
N ARG A 69 0.61 50.69 7.84
CA ARG A 69 1.35 49.42 7.94
C ARG A 69 2.29 49.15 6.77
N ASP A 70 2.03 49.80 5.63
CA ASP A 70 2.92 49.79 4.46
C ASP A 70 4.08 50.80 4.57
N SER A 71 4.62 50.97 5.78
CA SER A 71 5.73 51.91 6.04
C SER A 71 6.80 51.29 6.92
N GLY A 72 7.98 51.91 6.95
CA GLY A 72 9.12 51.40 7.72
C GLY A 72 9.66 50.08 7.17
N LEU A 73 9.83 49.09 8.05
CA LEU A 73 10.46 47.81 7.72
C LEU A 73 9.60 46.92 6.81
N GLN A 74 8.27 47.13 6.82
CA GLN A 74 7.32 46.33 6.03
C GLN A 74 6.87 47.03 4.74
N ARG A 75 7.48 48.16 4.36
CA ARG A 75 7.08 48.98 3.21
C ARG A 75 7.00 48.23 1.87
N THR A 76 7.76 47.16 1.70
CA THR A 76 7.81 46.38 0.45
C THR A 76 7.18 45.00 0.60
N THR A 77 6.86 44.60 1.83
CA THR A 77 6.44 43.24 2.16
C THR A 77 5.06 43.18 2.80
N TYR A 78 4.47 44.32 3.17
CA TYR A 78 3.15 44.36 3.79
C TYR A 78 2.09 43.76 2.85
N GLY A 79 1.29 42.83 3.38
CA GLY A 79 0.31 42.07 2.59
C GLY A 79 0.92 40.92 1.77
N GLY A 80 2.24 40.83 1.70
CA GLY A 80 2.96 39.70 1.11
C GLY A 80 2.81 38.43 1.95
N GLN A 81 2.77 37.30 1.25
CA GLN A 81 2.68 35.96 1.80
C GLN A 81 4.06 35.35 1.95
N ASP A 82 4.25 34.54 2.98
CA ASP A 82 5.51 33.80 3.14
C ASP A 82 5.58 32.66 2.12
N ALA A 83 6.78 32.37 1.63
CA ALA A 83 7.03 31.29 0.67
C ALA A 83 6.66 29.90 1.23
N SER A 84 6.66 29.74 2.56
CA SER A 84 6.22 28.48 3.20
C SER A 84 4.75 28.15 2.92
N VAL A 85 3.90 29.16 2.68
CA VAL A 85 2.46 28.98 2.43
C VAL A 85 2.18 28.52 1.00
N LEU A 86 3.12 28.72 0.06
CA LEU A 86 2.99 28.23 -1.32
C LEU A 86 2.97 26.70 -1.45
N HIS A 87 3.58 26.02 -0.48
CA HIS A 87 3.77 24.56 -0.53
C HIS A 87 2.96 23.90 0.59
N PRO A 88 1.67 23.60 0.35
CA PRO A 88 0.84 22.93 1.34
C PRO A 88 1.45 21.57 1.70
N PRO A 89 1.34 21.16 2.97
CA PRO A 89 1.89 19.90 3.43
C PRO A 89 1.21 18.73 2.70
N ARG A 90 1.98 17.69 2.36
CA ARG A 90 1.44 16.45 1.79
C ARG A 90 0.43 15.79 2.73
N LEU A 91 -0.63 15.22 2.15
CA LEU A 91 -1.59 14.40 2.88
C LEU A 91 -1.04 12.99 3.12
N PRO A 92 -1.45 12.30 4.19
CA PRO A 92 -1.17 10.87 4.35
C PRO A 92 -1.77 10.05 3.20
N LYS A 93 -1.05 9.02 2.73
CA LYS A 93 -1.48 8.17 1.59
C LYS A 93 -2.89 7.55 1.71
N HIS A 94 -3.39 7.34 2.92
CA HIS A 94 -4.72 6.78 3.17
C HIS A 94 -5.84 7.84 3.16
N GLU A 95 -5.49 9.11 3.33
CA GLU A 95 -6.41 10.25 3.18
C GLU A 95 -6.46 10.74 1.72
N GLN A 96 -5.40 10.46 0.95
CA GLN A 96 -5.32 10.82 -0.47
C GLN A 96 -6.36 10.08 -1.32
N ARG A 97 -6.96 10.79 -2.27
CA ARG A 97 -7.84 10.25 -3.31
C ARG A 97 -7.08 9.27 -4.19
N ARG A 98 -7.63 8.07 -4.33
CA ARG A 98 -7.07 7.03 -5.23
C ARG A 98 -7.07 7.47 -6.70
N HIS A 99 -8.10 8.19 -7.13
CA HIS A 99 -8.26 8.65 -8.50
C HIS A 99 -8.33 10.18 -8.53
N VAL A 100 -7.31 10.81 -9.09
CA VAL A 100 -7.26 12.26 -9.30
C VAL A 100 -7.87 12.58 -10.65
N LEU A 101 -8.96 13.33 -10.67
CA LEU A 101 -9.72 13.62 -11.88
C LEU A 101 -9.19 14.80 -12.67
N PHE A 102 -8.19 15.53 -12.17
CA PHE A 102 -7.64 16.73 -12.80
C PHE A 102 -6.26 16.46 -13.43
N ALA A 103 -5.99 17.12 -14.56
CA ALA A 103 -4.71 17.12 -15.25
C ALA A 103 -4.27 18.53 -15.67
N GLU A 104 -2.98 18.67 -15.96
CA GLU A 104 -2.40 19.89 -16.54
C GLU A 104 -3.05 20.16 -17.90
N GLY A 105 -3.49 21.38 -18.16
CA GLY A 105 -4.23 21.73 -19.38
C GLY A 105 -5.76 21.67 -19.27
N ASP A 106 -6.32 21.11 -18.20
CA ASP A 106 -7.78 21.13 -18.00
C ASP A 106 -8.31 22.54 -17.78
N ARG A 107 -9.49 22.83 -18.34
CA ARG A 107 -10.26 24.04 -18.05
C ARG A 107 -11.12 23.83 -16.82
N VAL A 108 -10.97 24.73 -15.86
CA VAL A 108 -11.67 24.62 -14.58
C VAL A 108 -12.21 25.95 -14.08
N CYS A 109 -13.27 25.87 -13.30
CA CYS A 109 -13.93 26.99 -12.63
C CYS A 109 -13.69 26.90 -11.13
N VAL A 110 -13.33 28.03 -10.50
CA VAL A 110 -13.20 28.14 -9.06
C VAL A 110 -14.59 28.35 -8.43
N VAL A 111 -14.95 27.50 -7.47
CA VAL A 111 -16.25 27.55 -6.77
C VAL A 111 -16.17 28.30 -5.46
N ARG A 112 -15.01 28.30 -4.78
CA ARG A 112 -14.84 28.95 -3.47
C ARG A 112 -13.56 29.77 -3.42
N GLY A 113 -13.55 30.81 -2.58
CA GLY A 113 -12.41 31.70 -2.38
C GLY A 113 -12.59 33.06 -3.07
N ARG A 114 -11.52 33.88 -3.03
CA ARG A 114 -11.54 35.26 -3.54
C ARG A 114 -11.87 35.34 -5.03
N ASP A 115 -11.43 34.35 -5.80
CA ASP A 115 -11.54 34.31 -7.25
C ASP A 115 -12.69 33.40 -7.74
N GLN A 116 -13.75 33.27 -6.94
CA GLN A 116 -14.94 32.48 -7.28
C GLN A 116 -15.56 32.91 -8.62
N GLY A 117 -15.95 31.92 -9.44
CA GLY A 117 -16.56 32.11 -10.75
C GLY A 117 -15.56 32.32 -11.89
N LYS A 118 -14.27 32.52 -11.60
CA LYS A 118 -13.25 32.64 -12.64
C LYS A 118 -12.92 31.27 -13.23
N ILE A 119 -12.80 31.25 -14.56
CA ILE A 119 -12.48 30.06 -15.34
C ILE A 119 -11.08 30.24 -15.94
N ASN A 120 -10.20 29.28 -15.71
CA ASN A 120 -8.89 29.26 -16.35
C ASN A 120 -8.34 27.83 -16.47
N VAL A 121 -7.12 27.71 -17.00
CA VAL A 121 -6.45 26.44 -17.27
C VAL A 121 -5.52 26.06 -16.11
N ILE A 122 -5.53 24.77 -15.77
CA ILE A 122 -4.60 24.18 -14.81
C ILE A 122 -3.17 24.21 -15.36
N GLN A 123 -2.23 24.79 -14.59
CA GLN A 123 -0.81 24.80 -14.91
C GLN A 123 -0.07 23.60 -14.31
N GLN A 124 -0.35 23.27 -13.05
CA GLN A 124 0.33 22.17 -12.35
C GLN A 124 -0.64 21.48 -11.39
N VAL A 125 -0.58 20.15 -11.34
CA VAL A 125 -1.36 19.34 -10.39
C VAL A 125 -0.44 18.70 -9.36
N ASN A 126 -0.68 18.97 -8.08
CA ASN A 126 0.02 18.30 -6.99
C ASN A 126 -0.90 17.22 -6.37
N ARG A 127 -0.58 15.95 -6.63
CA ARG A 127 -1.33 14.79 -6.14
C ARG A 127 -1.14 14.57 -4.64
N ASP A 128 0.01 14.94 -4.10
CA ASP A 128 0.35 14.64 -2.71
C ASP A 128 -0.43 15.51 -1.72
N SER A 129 -0.64 16.78 -2.06
CA SER A 129 -1.40 17.76 -1.27
C SER A 129 -2.86 17.94 -1.74
N GLU A 130 -3.27 17.29 -2.83
CA GLU A 130 -4.58 17.47 -3.48
C GLU A 130 -4.87 18.94 -3.85
N THR A 131 -3.87 19.60 -4.43
CA THR A 131 -3.97 21.00 -4.84
C THR A 131 -3.56 21.22 -6.28
N VAL A 132 -4.09 22.27 -6.88
CA VAL A 132 -3.83 22.69 -8.25
C VAL A 132 -3.30 24.12 -8.27
N LEU A 133 -2.32 24.39 -9.12
CA LEU A 133 -1.97 25.74 -9.54
C LEU A 133 -2.71 26.08 -10.82
N ILE A 134 -3.55 27.10 -10.76
CA ILE A 134 -4.33 27.59 -11.89
C ILE A 134 -3.70 28.89 -12.40
N LYS A 135 -3.51 29.00 -13.72
CA LYS A 135 -2.87 30.16 -14.32
C LYS A 135 -3.62 31.45 -13.98
N GLY A 136 -2.93 32.44 -13.42
CA GLY A 136 -3.49 33.79 -13.19
C GLY A 136 -4.66 33.84 -12.19
N ILE A 137 -4.91 32.77 -11.44
CA ILE A 137 -5.94 32.69 -10.41
C ILE A 137 -5.25 32.55 -9.05
N ASN A 138 -5.90 33.07 -8.00
CA ASN A 138 -5.41 33.06 -6.63
C ASN A 138 -4.00 33.64 -6.51
N MET A 139 -3.74 34.72 -7.26
CA MET A 139 -2.42 35.38 -7.25
C MET A 139 -2.24 36.20 -5.97
N ALA A 140 -1.14 36.01 -5.29
CA ALA A 140 -0.72 36.87 -4.19
C ALA A 140 0.78 37.12 -4.28
N ASP A 141 1.21 38.24 -3.71
CA ASP A 141 2.61 38.60 -3.64
C ASP A 141 3.30 37.72 -2.62
N VAL A 142 4.38 37.06 -3.02
CA VAL A 142 5.19 36.20 -2.17
C VAL A 142 6.45 36.96 -1.80
N VAL A 143 6.76 36.98 -0.51
CA VAL A 143 8.00 37.57 0.00
C VAL A 143 9.17 36.67 -0.35
N ILE A 144 10.13 37.20 -1.12
CA ILE A 144 11.33 36.47 -1.52
C ILE A 144 12.37 36.62 -0.40
N PRO A 145 12.89 35.52 0.17
CA PRO A 145 13.96 35.61 1.16
C PRO A 145 15.26 36.09 0.51
N GLU A 146 16.09 36.83 1.26
CA GLU A 146 17.30 37.48 0.74
C GLU A 146 18.25 36.53 -0.01
N TRP A 147 18.47 35.33 0.53
CA TRP A 147 19.34 34.32 -0.11
C TRP A 147 18.85 33.86 -1.50
N ALA A 148 17.54 34.00 -1.78
CA ALA A 148 16.96 33.64 -3.06
C ALA A 148 17.01 34.80 -4.07
N LYS A 149 17.03 36.05 -3.60
CA LYS A 149 17.11 37.25 -4.47
C LYS A 149 18.38 37.23 -5.31
N ASP A 150 19.52 36.96 -4.67
CA ASP A 150 20.83 36.90 -5.33
C ASP A 150 20.89 35.82 -6.42
N ARG A 151 20.22 34.68 -6.19
CA ARG A 151 20.20 33.57 -7.15
C ARG A 151 19.27 33.81 -8.32
N MET A 152 18.11 34.43 -8.09
CA MET A 152 17.13 34.70 -9.15
C MET A 152 17.41 36.01 -9.90
N GLY A 153 18.33 36.85 -9.41
CA GLY A 153 18.59 38.17 -9.99
C GLY A 153 17.38 39.10 -9.89
N HIS A 154 16.49 38.87 -8.92
CA HIS A 154 15.29 39.68 -8.72
C HIS A 154 15.60 40.88 -7.82
N THR A 155 15.26 42.08 -8.30
CA THR A 155 15.44 43.35 -7.57
C THR A 155 14.30 43.66 -6.59
N GLY A 156 13.15 43.00 -6.75
CA GLY A 156 11.98 43.18 -5.90
C GLY A 156 12.01 42.30 -4.65
N ASP A 157 11.44 42.80 -3.55
CA ASP A 157 11.28 42.03 -2.31
C ASP A 157 10.13 41.03 -2.38
N THR A 158 9.19 41.27 -3.30
CA THR A 158 8.00 40.45 -3.51
C THR A 158 7.84 40.09 -4.99
N GLN A 159 7.19 38.95 -5.23
CA GLN A 159 6.83 38.49 -6.57
C GLN A 159 5.41 37.92 -6.58
N PRO A 160 4.56 38.34 -7.53
CA PRO A 160 3.21 37.78 -7.65
C PRO A 160 3.28 36.34 -8.18
N GLN A 161 2.69 35.42 -7.43
CA GLN A 161 2.60 34.00 -7.82
C GLN A 161 1.19 33.45 -7.55
N SER A 162 0.74 32.52 -8.39
CA SER A 162 -0.50 31.77 -8.15
C SER A 162 -0.35 30.83 -6.95
N PHE A 163 -1.29 30.92 -6.02
CA PHE A 163 -1.34 30.02 -4.86
C PHE A 163 -2.14 28.75 -5.17
N PRO A 164 -1.78 27.62 -4.53
CA PRO A 164 -2.48 26.36 -4.71
C PRO A 164 -3.92 26.44 -4.23
N VAL A 165 -4.83 25.90 -5.05
CA VAL A 165 -6.26 25.78 -4.77
C VAL A 165 -6.60 24.30 -4.59
N SER A 166 -7.44 23.96 -3.61
CA SER A 166 -7.86 22.58 -3.33
C SER A 166 -8.69 21.99 -4.46
N PHE A 167 -8.59 20.67 -4.67
CA PHE A 167 -9.48 19.92 -5.59
C PHE A 167 -10.97 20.12 -5.29
N ASP A 168 -11.34 20.36 -4.03
CA ASP A 168 -12.74 20.55 -3.64
C ASP A 168 -13.31 21.91 -4.01
N ASP A 169 -12.45 22.89 -4.25
CA ASP A 169 -12.85 24.26 -4.57
C ASP A 169 -12.88 24.53 -6.08
N ILE A 170 -12.66 23.49 -6.89
CA ILE A 170 -12.54 23.58 -8.34
C ILE A 170 -13.50 22.60 -9.01
N ARG A 171 -14.05 22.97 -10.17
CA ARG A 171 -14.89 22.11 -11.02
C ARG A 171 -14.46 22.14 -12.47
N HIS A 172 -14.63 21.03 -13.18
CA HIS A 172 -14.34 20.98 -14.62
C HIS A 172 -15.31 21.87 -15.40
N VAL A 173 -14.81 22.48 -16.47
CA VAL A 173 -15.61 23.21 -17.46
C VAL A 173 -15.46 22.49 -18.79
N ILE A 174 -16.58 21.99 -19.31
CA ILE A 174 -16.61 21.18 -20.52
C ILE A 174 -17.62 21.78 -21.49
N PRO A 175 -17.30 21.87 -22.79
CA PRO A 175 -18.29 22.17 -23.80
C PRO A 175 -19.24 20.97 -23.96
N LEU A 176 -20.54 21.17 -23.73
CA LEU A 176 -21.58 20.17 -23.93
C LEU A 176 -22.65 20.73 -24.87
N GLU A 177 -23.20 19.87 -25.73
CA GLU A 177 -24.33 20.22 -26.58
C GLU A 177 -25.64 20.15 -25.77
N ASP A 178 -26.43 21.22 -25.82
CA ASP A 178 -27.76 21.19 -25.21
C ASP A 178 -28.74 20.40 -26.10
N THR A 179 -29.28 19.31 -25.55
CA THR A 179 -30.24 18.40 -26.22
C THR A 179 -31.43 19.09 -26.88
N LYS A 180 -31.86 20.26 -26.38
CA LYS A 180 -33.04 20.97 -26.91
C LYS A 180 -32.68 21.98 -27.99
N THR A 181 -31.54 22.65 -27.88
CA THR A 181 -31.15 23.75 -28.77
C THR A 181 -30.07 23.38 -29.77
N GLY A 182 -29.37 22.26 -29.59
CA GLY A 182 -28.24 21.84 -30.43
C GLY A 182 -27.04 22.78 -30.36
N LYS A 183 -27.00 23.72 -29.40
CA LYS A 183 -25.92 24.68 -29.24
C LYS A 183 -24.90 24.16 -28.24
N MET A 184 -23.62 24.30 -28.58
CA MET A 184 -22.52 24.03 -27.66
C MET A 184 -22.44 25.11 -26.58
N GLN A 185 -22.54 24.70 -25.32
CA GLN A 185 -22.43 25.59 -24.17
C GLN A 185 -21.33 25.08 -23.23
N ASN A 186 -20.60 26.01 -22.61
CA ASN A 186 -19.64 25.65 -21.57
C ASN A 186 -20.40 25.37 -20.27
N VAL A 187 -20.38 24.14 -19.81
CA VAL A 187 -21.08 23.69 -18.60
C VAL A 187 -20.06 23.41 -17.50
N ILE A 188 -20.40 23.80 -16.27
CA ILE A 188 -19.62 23.49 -15.08
C ILE A 188 -20.09 22.14 -14.54
N VAL A 189 -19.18 21.17 -14.45
CA VAL A 189 -19.46 19.83 -13.94
C VAL A 189 -19.46 19.84 -12.43
N GLN A 190 -20.59 19.51 -11.79
CA GLN A 190 -20.67 19.47 -10.33
C GLN A 190 -19.92 18.29 -9.72
N HIS A 191 -20.09 17.10 -10.29
CA HIS A 191 -19.49 15.85 -9.83
C HIS A 191 -18.99 15.04 -11.01
N ALA A 192 -17.76 14.54 -10.89
CA ALA A 192 -17.16 13.62 -11.83
C ALA A 192 -16.66 12.39 -11.08
N TYR A 193 -16.58 11.26 -11.77
CA TYR A 193 -16.07 10.01 -11.22
C TYR A 193 -15.12 9.34 -12.21
N ALA A 194 -14.22 8.51 -11.69
CA ALA A 194 -13.33 7.68 -12.49
C ALA A 194 -13.95 6.31 -12.73
N ALA A 195 -13.88 5.82 -13.96
CA ALA A 195 -14.29 4.47 -14.33
C ALA A 195 -13.38 3.89 -15.42
N GLY A 196 -13.70 2.67 -15.87
CA GLY A 196 -13.11 2.11 -17.08
C GLY A 196 -13.73 2.73 -18.33
N PRO A 197 -13.10 2.59 -19.51
CA PRO A 197 -11.97 1.70 -19.80
C PRO A 197 -10.61 2.23 -19.34
N TYR A 198 -9.70 1.32 -19.02
CA TYR A 198 -8.30 1.66 -18.74
C TYR A 198 -7.52 1.69 -20.05
N THR A 199 -7.11 2.88 -20.48
CA THR A 199 -6.34 3.07 -21.71
C THR A 199 -4.85 2.89 -21.43
N GLU A 200 -4.14 2.24 -22.35
CA GLU A 200 -2.67 2.21 -22.34
C GLU A 200 -2.16 3.56 -22.86
N ARG A 201 -1.35 4.25 -22.05
CA ARG A 201 -0.75 5.54 -22.37
C ARG A 201 0.72 5.33 -22.71
N SER A 202 1.32 6.29 -23.41
CA SER A 202 2.77 6.29 -23.67
C SER A 202 3.55 6.30 -22.34
N GLU A 203 4.77 5.76 -22.35
CA GLU A 203 5.60 5.62 -21.14
C GLU A 203 5.93 6.96 -20.47
N HIS A 204 5.91 8.05 -21.24
CA HIS A 204 6.21 9.40 -20.76
C HIS A 204 4.97 10.20 -20.33
N SER A 205 3.76 9.64 -20.51
CA SER A 205 2.51 10.33 -20.18
C SER A 205 2.35 10.47 -18.67
N LYS A 206 2.01 11.68 -18.20
CA LYS A 206 1.69 11.96 -16.80
C LYS A 206 0.21 11.68 -16.50
N LEU A 207 -0.62 11.51 -17.53
CA LEU A 207 -2.05 11.28 -17.41
C LEU A 207 -2.39 9.94 -16.76
N PRO A 208 -3.50 9.86 -16.00
CA PRO A 208 -3.99 8.59 -15.48
C PRO A 208 -4.47 7.63 -16.59
N ARG A 209 -4.43 6.33 -16.29
CA ARG A 209 -4.91 5.26 -17.19
C ARG A 209 -6.43 5.18 -17.29
N PHE A 210 -7.16 5.60 -16.25
CA PHE A 210 -8.62 5.52 -16.22
C PHE A 210 -9.26 6.65 -17.03
N THR A 211 -10.50 6.46 -17.44
CA THR A 211 -11.36 7.51 -18.00
C THR A 211 -12.21 8.14 -16.89
N ARG A 212 -12.68 9.36 -17.14
CA ARG A 212 -13.45 10.15 -16.18
C ARG A 212 -14.76 10.57 -16.81
N TYR A 213 -15.84 10.53 -16.03
CA TYR A 213 -17.20 10.75 -16.50
C TYR A 213 -17.92 11.78 -15.64
N VAL A 214 -18.85 12.49 -16.26
CA VAL A 214 -19.81 13.36 -15.56
C VAL A 214 -20.84 12.49 -14.84
N SER A 215 -20.99 12.68 -13.54
CA SER A 215 -21.93 11.90 -12.73
C SER A 215 -23.37 12.12 -13.22
N GLY A 216 -24.09 11.02 -13.49
CA GLY A 216 -25.50 11.01 -13.87
C GLY A 216 -25.79 11.19 -15.36
N LEU A 217 -24.86 11.78 -16.13
CA LEU A 217 -24.94 11.84 -17.59
C LEU A 217 -24.06 10.78 -18.26
N ASP A 218 -23.06 10.26 -17.53
CA ASP A 218 -22.07 9.30 -18.01
C ASP A 218 -21.36 9.74 -19.31
N VAL A 219 -21.27 11.06 -19.50
CA VAL A 219 -20.52 11.68 -20.59
C VAL A 219 -19.05 11.71 -20.22
N GLU A 220 -18.20 11.20 -21.11
CA GLU A 220 -16.76 11.17 -20.92
C GLU A 220 -16.16 12.59 -20.93
N ILE A 221 -15.28 12.85 -19.97
CA ILE A 221 -14.46 14.06 -19.90
C ILE A 221 -13.10 13.70 -20.50
N PRO A 222 -12.80 14.07 -21.76
CA PRO A 222 -11.54 13.71 -22.38
C PRO A 222 -10.37 14.29 -21.59
N TRP A 223 -9.29 13.54 -21.48
CA TRP A 223 -8.03 14.08 -20.94
C TRP A 223 -7.47 15.15 -21.88
N PRO A 224 -6.76 16.16 -21.35
CA PRO A 224 -6.14 17.18 -22.18
C PRO A 224 -5.05 16.55 -23.05
N LEU A 225 -4.78 17.16 -24.21
CA LEU A 225 -3.71 16.72 -25.09
C LEU A 225 -2.36 17.02 -24.42
N GLU A 226 -1.55 15.99 -24.21
CA GLU A 226 -0.17 16.17 -23.76
C GLU A 226 0.73 16.49 -24.96
N GLU A 227 1.58 17.50 -24.79
CA GLU A 227 2.68 17.73 -25.71
C GLU A 227 3.74 16.65 -25.48
N GLU A 228 4.11 15.93 -26.53
CA GLU A 228 5.18 14.94 -26.43
C GLU A 228 6.48 15.65 -26.08
N PRO A 229 7.22 15.18 -25.06
CA PRO A 229 8.51 15.77 -24.74
C PRO A 229 9.44 15.61 -25.94
N VAL A 230 10.19 16.66 -26.26
CA VAL A 230 11.22 16.58 -27.29
C VAL A 230 12.36 15.73 -26.74
N ILE A 231 12.39 14.45 -27.12
CA ILE A 231 13.47 13.53 -26.75
C ILE A 231 14.62 13.79 -27.72
N THR A 232 15.73 14.31 -27.21
CA THR A 232 16.95 14.52 -27.99
C THR A 232 17.99 13.47 -27.60
N ASP A 233 18.64 12.88 -28.59
CA ASP A 233 19.78 11.99 -28.37
C ASP A 233 20.95 12.81 -27.81
N GLY A 234 21.44 12.42 -26.64
CA GLY A 234 22.64 12.98 -26.03
C GLY A 234 23.91 12.34 -26.59
N GLU A 235 25.05 12.99 -26.38
CA GLU A 235 26.36 12.46 -26.83
C GLU A 235 26.74 11.12 -26.15
N MET A 236 26.18 10.86 -24.96
CA MET A 236 26.43 9.65 -24.19
C MET A 236 25.44 8.52 -24.51
N ASP A 237 24.46 8.77 -25.39
CA ASP A 237 23.48 7.77 -25.77
C ASP A 237 24.04 6.84 -26.86
N THR A 238 23.64 5.58 -26.79
CA THR A 238 24.02 4.60 -27.80
C THR A 238 23.14 4.73 -29.04
N THR A 239 23.76 4.70 -30.22
CA THR A 239 23.02 4.73 -31.49
C THR A 239 22.05 3.56 -31.61
N ARG A 240 20.88 3.78 -32.21
CA ARG A 240 19.84 2.75 -32.40
C ARG A 240 20.39 1.46 -33.03
N MET A 241 21.26 1.60 -34.04
CA MET A 241 21.89 0.47 -34.72
C MET A 241 22.72 -0.41 -33.76
N ALA A 242 23.40 0.18 -32.79
CA ALA A 242 24.18 -0.56 -31.80
C ALA A 242 23.27 -1.26 -30.77
N VAL A 243 22.15 -0.63 -30.38
CA VAL A 243 21.19 -1.19 -29.42
C VAL A 243 20.42 -2.37 -30.01
N GLU A 244 19.98 -2.26 -31.26
CA GLU A 244 19.16 -3.28 -31.93
C GLU A 244 19.99 -4.46 -32.47
N ALA A 245 21.33 -4.36 -32.45
CA ALA A 245 22.20 -5.43 -32.91
C ALA A 245 22.08 -6.69 -32.03
N SER A 246 21.44 -7.73 -32.57
CA SER A 246 21.30 -9.04 -31.90
C SER A 246 22.61 -9.81 -31.94
N THR A 247 23.40 -9.73 -30.87
CA THR A 247 24.72 -10.38 -30.75
C THR A 247 24.69 -11.67 -29.93
N PHE A 248 23.64 -11.89 -29.13
CA PHE A 248 23.55 -13.06 -28.25
C PHE A 248 23.10 -14.32 -29.01
N THR A 249 23.98 -15.32 -29.06
CA THR A 249 23.68 -16.64 -29.64
C THR A 249 23.56 -17.68 -28.53
N PRO A 250 22.38 -18.28 -28.29
CA PRO A 250 22.21 -19.24 -27.21
C PRO A 250 22.91 -20.57 -27.53
N THR A 251 23.85 -20.98 -26.68
CA THR A 251 24.58 -22.25 -26.77
C THR A 251 24.19 -23.20 -25.64
N LEU A 252 24.06 -24.50 -25.95
CA LEU A 252 23.78 -25.54 -24.93
C LEU A 252 25.06 -26.15 -24.35
N VAL A 253 26.13 -26.25 -25.16
CA VAL A 253 27.39 -26.92 -24.80
C VAL A 253 28.26 -26.04 -23.89
N GLN A 254 28.28 -24.74 -24.17
CA GLN A 254 29.06 -23.77 -23.41
C GLN A 254 28.12 -22.80 -22.69
N PRO A 255 28.43 -22.43 -21.43
CA PRO A 255 27.67 -21.40 -20.75
C PRO A 255 27.87 -20.05 -21.46
N PRO A 256 26.87 -19.14 -21.40
CA PRO A 256 26.94 -17.85 -22.10
C PRO A 256 28.01 -16.90 -21.54
N MET A 257 28.50 -17.17 -20.33
CA MET A 257 29.55 -16.42 -19.65
C MET A 257 30.50 -17.43 -18.99
N PRO A 258 31.77 -17.05 -18.73
CA PRO A 258 32.68 -17.87 -17.95
C PRO A 258 32.09 -18.25 -16.58
N SER A 259 32.39 -19.46 -16.11
CA SER A 259 31.84 -19.98 -14.85
C SER A 259 32.24 -19.16 -13.62
N THR A 260 33.35 -18.42 -13.69
CA THR A 260 33.83 -17.51 -12.63
C THR A 260 32.86 -16.37 -12.34
N VAL A 261 32.19 -15.85 -13.37
CA VAL A 261 31.25 -14.72 -13.26
C VAL A 261 30.02 -15.08 -12.40
N ILE A 262 29.68 -16.37 -12.31
CA ILE A 262 28.54 -16.82 -11.48
C ILE A 262 28.74 -16.47 -10.01
N ASP A 263 29.98 -16.50 -9.51
CA ASP A 263 30.29 -16.19 -8.11
C ASP A 263 30.25 -14.67 -7.82
N GLU A 264 30.37 -13.83 -8.85
CA GLU A 264 30.17 -12.37 -8.76
C GLU A 264 28.69 -12.00 -8.79
N LEU A 265 27.92 -12.59 -9.71
CA LEU A 265 26.48 -12.36 -9.85
C LEU A 265 25.70 -12.81 -8.61
N ARG A 266 26.19 -13.83 -7.90
CA ARG A 266 25.57 -14.32 -6.67
C ARG A 266 26.61 -14.82 -5.68
N ASN A 267 26.37 -14.50 -4.41
CA ASN A 267 27.18 -15.08 -3.35
C ASN A 267 26.94 -16.61 -3.26
N LYS A 268 28.00 -17.39 -3.56
CA LYS A 268 28.05 -18.86 -3.53
C LYS A 268 27.58 -19.46 -2.20
N TYR A 269 27.89 -18.79 -1.09
CA TYR A 269 27.61 -19.22 0.29
C TYR A 269 26.38 -18.55 0.89
N SER A 270 25.57 -17.87 0.07
CA SER A 270 24.35 -17.20 0.52
C SER A 270 23.37 -18.17 1.16
N ARG A 271 22.81 -17.76 2.31
CA ARG A 271 21.71 -18.48 2.99
C ARG A 271 20.41 -18.49 2.18
N PHE A 272 20.30 -17.66 1.14
CA PHE A 272 19.15 -17.57 0.25
C PHE A 272 19.31 -18.38 -1.05
N ARG A 273 20.45 -19.07 -1.22
CA ARG A 273 20.71 -19.94 -2.38
C ARG A 273 19.66 -21.06 -2.45
N THR A 274 19.00 -21.19 -3.60
CA THR A 274 18.00 -22.25 -3.86
C THR A 274 18.49 -23.29 -4.86
N ARG A 275 19.35 -22.89 -5.81
CA ARG A 275 19.93 -23.78 -6.82
C ARG A 275 21.24 -24.35 -6.28
N HIS A 276 21.24 -25.62 -5.92
CA HIS A 276 22.39 -26.33 -5.34
C HIS A 276 22.91 -27.40 -6.28
N ASP A 277 24.19 -27.70 -6.14
CA ASP A 277 24.86 -28.75 -6.90
C ASP A 277 24.40 -30.13 -6.39
N PRO A 278 24.25 -31.14 -7.28
CA PRO A 278 23.72 -32.45 -6.89
C PRO A 278 24.59 -33.15 -5.84
N GLU A 279 25.89 -32.92 -5.84
CA GLU A 279 26.84 -33.45 -4.84
C GLU A 279 26.54 -32.91 -3.44
N TYR A 280 26.40 -31.59 -3.31
CA TYR A 280 26.02 -30.94 -2.05
C TYR A 280 24.67 -31.47 -1.53
N LEU A 281 23.71 -31.73 -2.42
CA LEU A 281 22.44 -32.33 -2.03
C LEU A 281 22.62 -33.75 -1.50
N LYS A 282 23.41 -34.59 -2.18
CA LYS A 282 23.73 -35.96 -1.73
C LYS A 282 24.41 -35.95 -0.36
N GLU A 283 25.37 -35.06 -0.14
CA GLU A 283 26.04 -34.91 1.16
C GLU A 283 25.06 -34.53 2.27
N LYS A 284 24.17 -33.56 2.01
CA LYS A 284 23.17 -33.14 2.99
C LYS A 284 22.15 -34.24 3.28
N MET A 285 21.76 -35.02 2.28
CA MET A 285 20.90 -36.19 2.48
C MET A 285 21.61 -37.24 3.34
N LYS A 286 22.89 -37.51 3.09
CA LYS A 286 23.69 -38.45 3.91
C LYS A 286 23.85 -37.98 5.36
N GLU A 287 24.02 -36.68 5.59
CA GLU A 287 24.01 -36.09 6.93
C GLU A 287 22.67 -36.29 7.64
N ASP A 288 21.55 -36.10 6.92
CA ASP A 288 20.21 -36.31 7.47
C ASP A 288 19.99 -37.78 7.84
N TYR A 289 20.34 -38.74 6.97
CA TYR A 289 20.30 -40.17 7.26
C TYR A 289 21.19 -40.57 8.44
N ARG A 290 22.40 -40.01 8.54
CA ARG A 290 23.30 -40.25 9.69
C ARG A 290 22.68 -39.78 11.01
N LYS A 291 21.97 -38.65 11.00
CA LYS A 291 21.27 -38.14 12.19
C LYS A 291 20.08 -39.00 12.56
N GLU A 292 19.33 -39.50 11.57
CA GLU A 292 18.24 -40.44 11.79
C GLU A 292 18.76 -41.75 12.36
N TYR A 293 19.82 -42.31 11.76
CA TYR A 293 20.50 -43.49 12.28
C TYR A 293 21.01 -43.29 13.72
N ARG A 294 21.62 -42.15 14.03
CA ARG A 294 22.05 -41.84 15.41
C ARG A 294 20.89 -41.77 16.40
N LYS A 295 19.67 -41.42 15.96
CA LYS A 295 18.48 -41.45 16.82
C LYS A 295 17.94 -42.87 17.01
N THR A 296 18.11 -43.74 16.01
CA THR A 296 17.69 -45.15 16.10
C THR A 296 18.69 -45.99 16.88
N VAL A 297 19.98 -45.64 16.87
CA VAL A 297 20.99 -46.30 17.69
C VAL A 297 20.74 -45.94 19.15
N SER A 298 20.09 -46.87 19.84
CA SER A 298 19.90 -46.84 21.28
C SER A 298 21.18 -47.33 21.96
N MET A 299 21.78 -46.51 22.82
CA MET A 299 22.85 -46.94 23.74
C MET A 299 22.25 -47.47 25.04
N MET A 300 21.18 -48.25 24.94
CA MET A 300 20.51 -48.85 26.08
C MET A 300 21.19 -50.16 26.46
N THR A 301 21.01 -50.58 27.72
CA THR A 301 21.51 -51.87 28.16
C THR A 301 20.64 -52.99 27.58
N PRO A 302 21.17 -54.21 27.43
CA PRO A 302 20.39 -55.34 26.92
C PRO A 302 19.08 -55.58 27.68
N GLN A 303 19.04 -55.27 28.98
CA GLN A 303 17.83 -55.36 29.80
C GLN A 303 16.78 -54.31 29.46
N THR A 304 17.18 -53.06 29.17
CA THR A 304 16.24 -52.02 28.76
C THR A 304 15.73 -52.25 27.34
N ASP A 305 16.57 -52.76 26.43
CA ASP A 305 16.12 -53.15 25.09
C ASP A 305 15.11 -54.31 25.13
N ALA A 306 15.35 -55.34 25.94
CA ALA A 306 14.39 -56.43 26.12
C ALA A 306 13.05 -55.95 26.71
N LYS A 307 13.08 -54.97 27.64
CA LYS A 307 11.86 -54.34 28.17
C LYS A 307 11.13 -53.54 27.09
N ASN A 308 11.84 -52.75 26.29
CA ASN A 308 11.25 -51.98 25.20
C ASN A 308 10.64 -52.86 24.11
N LEU A 309 11.30 -53.98 23.77
CA LEU A 309 10.77 -54.98 22.84
C LEU A 309 9.49 -55.61 23.39
N LYS A 310 9.45 -55.97 24.69
CA LYS A 310 8.23 -56.46 25.34
C LYS A 310 7.11 -55.41 25.34
N ILE A 311 7.44 -54.14 25.61
CA ILE A 311 6.46 -53.04 25.57
C ILE A 311 5.94 -52.84 24.14
N ALA A 312 6.80 -52.89 23.12
CA ALA A 312 6.41 -52.79 21.72
C ALA A 312 5.50 -53.96 21.30
N GLN A 313 5.87 -55.19 21.65
CA GLN A 313 5.04 -56.39 21.41
C GLN A 313 3.68 -56.29 22.11
N LEU A 314 3.65 -55.84 23.36
CA LEU A 314 2.39 -55.60 24.08
C LEU A 314 1.55 -54.49 23.43
N ALA A 315 2.18 -53.44 22.91
CA ALA A 315 1.49 -52.36 22.20
C ALA A 315 0.95 -52.83 20.84
N GLU A 316 1.69 -53.66 20.10
CA GLU A 316 1.26 -54.27 18.84
C GLU A 316 0.13 -55.26 19.08
N ALA A 317 0.23 -56.13 20.09
CA ALA A 317 -0.84 -57.03 20.50
C ALA A 317 -2.09 -56.25 20.92
N ARG A 318 -1.93 -55.13 21.65
CA ARG A 318 -3.06 -54.23 21.97
C ARG A 318 -3.67 -53.62 20.72
N LYS A 319 -2.87 -53.15 19.77
CA LYS A 319 -3.35 -52.58 18.49
C LYS A 319 -4.06 -53.63 17.62
N ALA A 320 -3.60 -54.87 17.62
CA ALA A 320 -4.26 -55.97 16.92
C ALA A 320 -5.65 -56.30 17.51
N ASN A 321 -5.83 -56.01 18.80
CA ASN A 321 -7.12 -56.12 19.50
C ASN A 321 -7.97 -54.85 19.39
N LEU A 322 -7.63 -53.90 18.51
CA LEU A 322 -8.45 -52.71 18.24
C LEU A 322 -9.08 -52.82 16.85
N ASP A 323 -10.35 -52.43 16.73
CA ASP A 323 -11.06 -52.27 15.46
C ASP A 323 -10.55 -51.04 14.67
N ALA A 324 -10.96 -50.90 13.41
CA ALA A 324 -10.63 -49.76 12.54
C ALA A 324 -11.00 -48.38 13.14
N ASN A 325 -11.96 -48.34 14.08
CA ASN A 325 -12.39 -47.13 14.79
C ASN A 325 -11.64 -46.90 16.12
N GLY A 326 -10.67 -47.75 16.48
CA GLY A 326 -9.86 -47.62 17.70
C GLY A 326 -10.51 -48.18 18.97
N ASN A 327 -11.61 -48.95 18.85
CA ASN A 327 -12.28 -49.59 19.99
C ASN A 327 -11.73 -51.00 20.21
N GLY A 328 -11.67 -51.46 21.46
CA GLY A 328 -11.20 -52.81 21.80
C GLY A 328 -12.18 -53.90 21.34
N VAL A 329 -11.67 -54.87 20.59
CA VAL A 329 -12.41 -56.07 20.18
C VAL A 329 -12.54 -56.98 21.39
N LEU A 330 -13.78 -57.25 21.80
CA LEU A 330 -14.08 -58.19 22.89
C LEU A 330 -13.80 -59.62 22.41
N THR A 331 -13.09 -60.40 23.23
CA THR A 331 -12.90 -61.83 22.96
C THR A 331 -14.23 -62.59 23.09
N LEU A 332 -14.38 -63.69 22.35
CA LEU A 332 -15.60 -64.52 22.38
C LEU A 332 -15.93 -64.99 23.81
N ASP A 333 -14.92 -65.26 24.63
CA ASP A 333 -15.09 -65.63 26.04
C ASP A 333 -15.61 -64.47 26.89
N ALA A 334 -15.16 -63.23 26.63
CA ALA A 334 -15.68 -62.06 27.31
C ALA A 334 -17.14 -61.80 26.93
N ILE A 335 -17.50 -62.00 25.66
CA ILE A 335 -18.89 -61.91 25.18
C ILE A 335 -19.75 -62.97 25.89
N ASN A 336 -19.28 -64.21 25.96
CA ASN A 336 -19.99 -65.31 26.62
C ASN A 336 -20.13 -65.08 28.14
N PHE A 337 -19.10 -64.56 28.79
CA PHE A 337 -19.14 -64.19 30.20
C PHE A 337 -20.15 -63.08 30.48
N ILE A 338 -20.14 -62.01 29.68
CA ILE A 338 -21.10 -60.91 29.78
C ILE A 338 -22.53 -61.44 29.59
N ASN A 339 -22.76 -62.29 28.58
CA ASN A 339 -24.07 -62.89 28.32
C ASN A 339 -24.55 -63.76 29.49
N ASN A 340 -23.69 -64.61 30.04
CA ASN A 340 -24.01 -65.44 31.21
C ASN A 340 -24.28 -64.58 32.46
N HIS A 341 -23.54 -63.50 32.65
CA HIS A 341 -23.74 -62.59 33.77
C HIS A 341 -25.07 -61.83 33.65
N ILE A 342 -25.41 -61.34 32.45
CA ILE A 342 -26.71 -60.71 32.16
C ILE A 342 -27.86 -61.70 32.38
N GLN A 343 -27.71 -62.96 31.95
CA GLN A 343 -28.71 -63.99 32.20
C GLN A 343 -28.90 -64.27 33.70
N ASN A 344 -27.82 -64.32 34.48
CA ASN A 344 -27.89 -64.49 35.93
C ASN A 344 -28.51 -63.28 36.64
N GLU A 345 -28.18 -62.04 36.24
CA GLU A 345 -28.83 -60.83 36.76
C GLU A 345 -30.32 -60.77 36.40
N SER A 346 -30.69 -61.14 35.17
CA SER A 346 -32.09 -61.17 34.74
C SER A 346 -32.90 -62.24 35.50
N ARG A 347 -32.27 -63.35 35.91
CA ARG A 347 -32.87 -64.36 36.80
C ARG A 347 -33.05 -63.84 38.24
N LEU A 348 -32.14 -63.01 38.73
CA LEU A 348 -32.21 -62.38 40.06
C LEU A 348 -33.24 -61.25 40.12
N LYS A 349 -33.44 -60.51 39.03
CA LYS A 349 -34.48 -59.47 38.91
C LYS A 349 -35.80 -60.06 38.41
N LYS A 350 -36.53 -60.78 39.29
CA LYS A 350 -37.96 -61.02 39.07
C LYS A 350 -38.71 -59.68 39.00
N PRO A 351 -39.59 -59.44 38.01
CA PRO A 351 -40.33 -58.19 37.90
C PRO A 351 -41.35 -58.04 39.03
N LYS A 352 -41.28 -56.90 39.77
CA LYS A 352 -42.36 -56.46 40.65
C LYS A 352 -43.59 -56.14 39.79
N LYS A 353 -44.67 -56.93 39.94
CA LYS A 353 -45.99 -56.65 39.33
C LYS A 353 -46.50 -55.27 39.79
N SER A 354 -46.41 -54.25 38.95
CA SER A 354 -47.19 -53.02 39.10
C SER A 354 -48.62 -53.27 38.59
N LYS A 355 -49.60 -53.36 39.49
CA LYS A 355 -51.02 -53.39 39.12
C LYS A 355 -51.44 -52.01 38.58
N SER A 356 -51.76 -51.95 37.30
CA SER A 356 -52.49 -50.85 36.67
C SER A 356 -53.93 -50.80 37.22
N LYS A 357 -54.30 -49.68 37.87
CA LYS A 357 -55.71 -49.31 38.05
C LYS A 357 -56.18 -48.59 36.78
N SER A 358 -57.06 -49.24 36.03
CA SER A 358 -57.86 -48.63 34.97
C SER A 358 -59.26 -49.22 35.01
N LYS A 359 -60.26 -48.35 35.20
CA LYS A 359 -61.70 -48.44 34.88
C LYS A 359 -62.48 -47.68 35.95
N GLN A 360 -63.59 -46.99 35.68
CA GLN A 360 -64.27 -46.45 34.50
C GLN A 360 -65.40 -45.61 35.11
N ALA A 361 -65.97 -44.67 34.34
CA ALA A 361 -67.11 -43.86 34.74
C ALA A 361 -68.33 -44.69 35.22
N ALA A 362 -69.03 -44.13 36.21
CA ALA A 362 -70.48 -43.96 36.24
C ALA A 362 -70.76 -42.60 36.91
#